data_AF-A0A0A0D3K1-F1
#
_entry.id   AF-A0A0A0D3K1-F1
#
_cell.length_a   1.000
_cell.length_b   1.000
_cell.length_c   1.000
_cell.angle_alpha   90.00
_cell.angle_beta   90.00
_cell.angle_gamma   90.00
#
_symmetry.space_group_name_H-M   'P 1'
#
loop_
_entity.id
_entity.type
_entity.pdbx_description
1 polymer ?
#
loop_
_entity_poly.entity_id
_entity_poly.type
_entity_poly.pdbx_seq_one_letter_code
_entity_poly.pdbx_strand_id
1 'polypeptide(L)'
;MKAALALYLLAASVAAFALFAWDKGCAVAGRRRIPERTLLTVAAIGGMPGAIAGQRLLRHKTRKEPFRTRLLWIAGAQLALVAVLAALVLA
;
A
#
# COMPACT_ATOMS: atom_id res chain seq x y z
N MET A 1 -3.39 -2.24 -23.43
CA MET A 1 -2.39 -2.34 -22.34
C MET A 1 -2.58 -1.29 -21.24
N LYS A 2 -2.64 0.03 -21.54
CA LYS A 2 -2.79 1.08 -20.51
C LYS A 2 -4.04 0.94 -19.63
N ALA A 3 -5.20 0.64 -20.22
CA ALA A 3 -6.45 0.45 -19.48
C ALA A 3 -6.40 -0.75 -18.51
N ALA A 4 -5.80 -1.87 -18.93
CA ALA A 4 -5.63 -3.05 -18.08
C ALA A 4 -4.70 -2.75 -16.88
N LEU A 5 -3.60 -2.02 -17.12
CA LEU A 5 -2.71 -1.58 -16.05
C LEU A 5 -3.40 -0.63 -15.07
N ALA A 6 -4.19 0.34 -15.57
CA ALA A 6 -4.95 1.26 -14.72
C ALA A 6 -5.97 0.50 -13.85
N LEU A 7 -6.70 -0.46 -14.44
CA LEU A 7 -7.65 -1.29 -13.70
C LEU A 7 -6.95 -2.16 -12.65
N TYR A 8 -5.79 -2.73 -12.98
CA TYR A 8 -4.97 -3.48 -12.02
C TYR A 8 -4.53 -2.60 -10.84
N LEU A 9 -3.99 -1.40 -11.09
CA LEU A 9 -3.55 -0.49 -10.02
C LEU A 9 -4.72 0.00 -9.15
N LEU A 10 -5.87 0.24 -9.77
CA LEU A 10 -7.10 0.58 -9.04
C LEU A 10 -7.54 -0.58 -8.15
N ALA A 11 -7.61 -1.79 -8.68
CA ALA A 11 -7.99 -2.99 -7.93
C ALA A 11 -7.01 -3.27 -6.78
N ALA A 12 -5.70 -3.17 -7.03
CA ALA A 12 -4.67 -3.33 -6.02
C ALA A 12 -4.79 -2.27 -4.91
N SER A 13 -5.11 -1.01 -5.27
CA SER A 13 -5.34 0.06 -4.30
C SER A 13 -6.59 -0.19 -3.45
N VAL A 14 -7.70 -0.58 -4.06
CA VAL A 14 -8.93 -0.93 -3.33
C VAL A 14 -8.69 -2.12 -2.39
N ALA A 15 -8.00 -3.16 -2.87
CA ALA A 15 -7.65 -4.32 -2.06
C ALA A 15 -6.74 -3.95 -0.87
N ALA A 16 -5.73 -3.10 -1.09
CA ALA A 16 -4.86 -2.61 -0.02
C ALA A 16 -5.66 -1.85 1.05
N PHE A 17 -6.55 -0.95 0.64
CA PHE A 17 -7.40 -0.20 1.56
C PHE A 17 -8.31 -1.14 2.37
N ALA A 18 -8.95 -2.10 1.70
CA ALA A 18 -9.83 -3.08 2.33
C ALA A 18 -9.09 -3.93 3.37
N LEU A 19 -7.85 -4.34 3.10
CA LEU A 19 -7.03 -5.08 4.07
C LEU A 19 -6.67 -4.23 5.30
N PHE A 20 -6.40 -2.94 5.13
CA PHE A 20 -6.18 -2.04 6.26
C PHE A 20 -7.46 -1.84 7.09
N ALA A 21 -8.62 -1.71 6.44
CA ALA A 21 -9.92 -1.64 7.10
C ALA A 21 -10.22 -2.91 7.89
N TRP A 22 -9.96 -4.07 7.30
CA TRP A 22 -10.12 -5.36 7.95
C TRP A 22 -9.19 -5.52 9.14
N ASP A 23 -7.89 -5.20 8.99
CA ASP A 23 -6.93 -5.29 10.11
C ASP A 23 -7.33 -4.36 11.28
N LYS A 24 -7.92 -3.20 10.99
CA LYS A 24 -8.50 -2.32 12.02
C LYS A 24 -9.70 -2.97 12.69
N GLY A 25 -10.62 -3.54 11.93
CA GLY A 25 -11.78 -4.27 12.47
C GLY A 25 -11.37 -5.47 13.34
N CYS A 26 -10.34 -6.21 12.94
CA CYS A 26 -9.76 -7.28 13.76
C CYS A 26 -9.14 -6.75 15.06
N ALA A 27 -8.44 -5.61 15.01
CA ALA A 27 -7.84 -5.00 16.18
C ALA A 27 -8.89 -4.54 17.21
N VAL A 28 -10.01 -3.97 16.75
CA VAL A 28 -11.11 -3.53 17.62
C VAL A 28 -11.84 -4.74 18.21
N ALA A 29 -12.08 -5.78 17.40
CA ALA A 29 -12.81 -6.97 17.83
C ALA A 29 -11.96 -8.01 18.60
N GLY A 30 -10.69 -7.70 18.91
CA GLY A 30 -9.77 -8.64 19.57
C GLY A 30 -9.46 -9.91 18.76
N ARG A 31 -9.73 -9.90 17.45
CA ARG A 31 -9.50 -11.04 16.55
C ARG A 31 -8.05 -11.08 16.07
N ARG A 32 -7.66 -12.22 15.49
CA ARG A 32 -6.34 -12.38 14.87
C ARG A 32 -6.13 -11.28 13.82
N ARG A 33 -5.06 -10.50 14.01
CA ARG A 33 -4.66 -9.38 13.14
C ARG A 33 -3.96 -9.89 11.88
N ILE A 34 -4.02 -9.10 10.80
CA ILE A 34 -3.34 -9.43 9.55
C ILE A 34 -1.82 -9.26 9.76
N PRO A 35 -0.99 -10.24 9.32
CA PRO A 35 0.46 -10.11 9.35
C PRO A 35 0.93 -8.86 8.60
N GLU A 36 1.85 -8.10 9.20
CA GLU A 36 2.37 -6.87 8.60
C GLU A 36 3.02 -7.09 7.24
N ARG A 37 3.65 -8.26 7.06
CA ARG A 37 4.19 -8.68 5.76
C ARG A 37 3.14 -8.63 4.66
N THR A 38 1.92 -9.08 4.92
CA THR A 38 0.84 -9.12 3.92
C THR A 38 0.43 -7.72 3.51
N LEU A 39 0.26 -6.81 4.47
CA LEU A 39 -0.07 -5.41 4.20
C LEU A 39 1.04 -4.70 3.39
N LEU A 40 2.30 -4.96 3.72
CA LEU A 40 3.46 -4.41 3.00
C LEU A 40 3.60 -4.99 1.59
N THR A 41 3.39 -6.30 1.43
CA THR A 41 3.44 -6.96 0.11
C THR A 41 2.39 -6.38 -0.83
N VAL A 42 1.14 -6.22 -0.36
CA VAL A 42 0.07 -5.64 -1.19
C VAL A 42 0.36 -4.18 -1.56
N ALA A 43 0.95 -3.40 -0.65
CA ALA A 43 1.43 -2.06 -0.97
C ALA A 43 2.53 -2.09 -2.06
N ALA A 44 3.47 -3.02 -1.98
CA ALA A 44 4.61 -3.13 -2.90
C ALA A 44 4.22 -3.53 -4.33
N ILE A 45 3.20 -4.39 -4.52
CA ILE A 45 2.78 -4.85 -5.85
C ILE A 45 1.87 -3.85 -6.61
N GLY A 46 1.66 -2.65 -6.07
CA GLY A 46 0.87 -1.58 -6.71
C GLY A 46 -0.29 -1.05 -5.88
N GLY A 47 -0.52 -1.58 -4.67
CA GLY A 47 -1.57 -1.11 -3.77
C GLY A 47 -1.21 0.10 -2.91
N MET A 48 -0.04 0.72 -3.14
CA MET A 48 0.50 1.78 -2.29
C MET A 48 -0.45 2.96 -2.05
N PRO A 49 -1.16 3.51 -3.05
CA PRO A 49 -2.11 4.61 -2.81
C PRO A 49 -3.21 4.21 -1.81
N GLY A 50 -3.76 3.01 -1.97
CA GLY A 50 -4.76 2.45 -1.07
C GLY A 50 -4.21 2.13 0.32
N ALA A 51 -2.97 1.67 0.42
CA ALA A 51 -2.31 1.42 1.70
C ALA A 51 -2.08 2.71 2.50
N ILE A 52 -1.60 3.79 1.85
CA ILE A 52 -1.44 5.11 2.49
C ILE A 52 -2.81 5.65 2.91
N ALA A 53 -3.80 5.59 2.02
CA ALA A 53 -5.15 6.05 2.30
C ALA A 53 -5.75 5.29 3.50
N GLY A 54 -5.63 3.96 3.52
CA GLY A 54 -6.06 3.11 4.61
C GLY A 54 -5.36 3.46 5.92
N GLN A 55 -4.04 3.61 5.90
CA GLN A 55 -3.27 4.00 7.08
C GLN A 55 -3.72 5.35 7.66
N ARG A 56 -3.88 6.37 6.80
CA ARG A 56 -4.20 7.74 7.21
C ARG A 56 -5.67 7.92 7.60
N LEU A 57 -6.61 7.51 6.74
CA LEU A 57 -8.05 7.69 6.96
C LEU A 57 -8.54 6.85 8.15
N LEU A 58 -8.03 5.63 8.28
CA LEU A 58 -8.40 4.75 9.38
C LEU A 58 -7.57 5.03 10.65
N ARG A 59 -6.57 5.92 10.56
CA ARG A 59 -5.60 6.22 11.63
C ARG A 59 -4.95 4.96 12.21
N HIS A 60 -4.75 3.96 11.35
CA HIS A 60 -4.33 2.63 11.75
C HIS A 60 -2.85 2.45 11.46
N LYS A 61 -2.05 2.09 12.47
CA LYS A 61 -0.59 1.89 12.36
C LYS A 61 0.18 3.08 11.77
N THR A 62 -0.25 4.32 12.07
CA THR A 62 0.41 5.55 11.63
C THR A 62 1.76 5.81 12.32
N ARG A 63 1.93 5.37 13.57
CA ARG A 63 3.17 5.52 14.36
C ARG A 63 3.85 4.19 14.69
N LYS A 64 3.38 3.07 14.11
CA LYS A 64 3.89 1.76 14.45
C LYS A 64 5.20 1.51 13.70
N GLU A 65 6.31 1.45 14.42
CA GLU A 65 7.58 0.96 13.88
C GLU A 65 7.71 -0.55 14.10
N PRO A 66 8.41 -1.29 13.21
CA PRO A 66 9.07 -0.83 11.98
C PRO A 66 8.15 -0.70 10.75
N PHE A 67 6.83 -0.89 10.93
CA PHE A 67 5.86 -0.93 9.83
C PHE A 67 5.84 0.35 8.99
N ARG A 68 5.77 1.52 9.63
CA ARG A 68 5.76 2.81 8.95
C ARG A 68 7.03 3.02 8.14
N THR A 69 8.20 2.77 8.72
CA THR A 69 9.47 2.91 7.99
C THR A 69 9.52 2.01 6.76
N ARG A 70 9.11 0.74 6.87
CA ARG A 70 9.04 -0.19 5.72
C ARG A 70 8.06 0.29 4.65
N LEU A 71 6.90 0.80 5.04
CA LEU A 71 5.91 1.32 4.11
C LEU A 71 6.44 2.56 3.35
N LEU A 72 7.17 3.45 4.03
CA LEU A 72 7.82 4.61 3.40
C LEU A 72 8.93 4.19 2.42
N TRP A 73 9.75 3.20 2.76
CA TRP A 73 10.76 2.66 1.85
C TRP A 73 10.14 2.09 0.57
N ILE A 74 9.04 1.34 0.69
CA ILE A 74 8.31 0.81 -0.46
C ILE A 74 7.80 1.96 -1.34
N ALA A 75 7.20 2.98 -0.73
CA ALA A 75 6.72 4.16 -1.47
C ALA A 75 7.84 4.87 -2.22
N GLY A 76 8.97 5.10 -1.55
CA GLY A 76 10.15 5.74 -2.14
C GLY A 76 10.72 4.93 -3.29
N ALA A 77 10.84 3.61 -3.14
CA ALA A 77 11.32 2.72 -4.19
C ALA A 77 10.41 2.74 -5.43
N GLN A 78 9.09 2.74 -5.24
CA GLN A 78 8.13 2.82 -6.34
C GLN A 78 8.20 4.17 -7.06
N LEU A 79 8.30 5.29 -6.32
CA LEU A 79 8.45 6.61 -6.93
C LEU A 79 9.76 6.74 -7.72
N ALA A 80 10.87 6.24 -7.17
CA ALA A 80 12.15 6.21 -7.86
C ALA A 80 12.09 5.37 -9.14
N LEU A 81 11.47 4.19 -9.09
CA LEU A 81 11.28 3.34 -10.27
C LEU A 81 10.45 4.06 -11.35
N VAL A 82 9.32 4.67 -10.97
CA VAL A 82 8.48 5.42 -11.91
C VAL A 82 9.24 6.61 -12.52
N ALA A 83 10.03 7.33 -11.72
CA ALA A 83 10.83 8.45 -12.21
C ALA A 83 11.91 8.01 -13.20
N VAL A 84 12.63 6.91 -12.91
CA VAL A 84 13.64 6.34 -13.82
C VAL A 84 12.98 5.88 -15.12
N LEU A 85 11.87 5.16 -15.05
CA LEU A 85 11.14 4.71 -16.25
C LEU A 85 10.62 5.90 -17.07
N ALA A 86 10.10 6.94 -16.42
CA ALA A 86 9.66 8.15 -17.10
C ALA A 86 10.84 8.86 -17.79
N ALA A 87 11.98 8.99 -17.12
CA ALA A 87 13.18 9.59 -17.69
C ALA A 87 13.69 8.80 -18.91
N LEU A 88 13.70 7.47 -18.85
CA LEU A 88 14.09 6.60 -19.97
C LEU A 88 13.13 6.66 -21.16
N VAL A 89 11.84 6.94 -20.92
CA VAL A 89 10.83 7.06 -21.99
C VAL A 89 10.81 8.45 -22.62
N LEU A 90 11.23 9.48 -21.88
CA LEU A 90 11.27 10.88 -22.32
C LEU A 90 12.62 11.28 -22.94
N ALA A 91 13.66 10.48 -22.75
CA ALA A 91 14.97 10.61 -23.38
C ALA A 91 14.99 9.94 -24.76
#